data_AF-A0A957CRI1-F1
#
_entry.id   AF-A0A957CRI1-F1
#
_cell.length_a   1.000
_cell.length_b   1.000
_cell.length_c   1.000
_cell.angle_alpha   90.00
_cell.angle_beta   90.00
_cell.angle_gamma   90.00
#
_symmetry.space_group_name_H-M   'P 1'
#
loop_
_entity.id
_entity.type
_entity.pdbx_description
1 polymer ?
#
loop_
_entity_poly.entity_id
_entity_poly.type
_entity_poly.pdbx_seq_one_letter_code
_entity_poly.pdbx_strand_id
1 'polypeptide(L)'
;VDVYLTASPIRGEAPSRTTLDALDVSNIHYFGGQNPSQLLRQFSDLTTGEPYDAIFVLTDGSGYELGEPDGTIPVPDAPVWMVHLNGRFPIGYDDQTLAAIQGSGGGAVDSLDEAMTRLSAAQEGTAIDIVDGYRWSVVERETPALSEAEGSISPSAILHNADDPFAAFAARRVILAEMAANRGSLDNLDTLDALHALAIENSIVTPYSSMIVLVNERQEQLLREQSQQDDRFDREFEELGETTLDPVPITGVPEPEEWLLIGLSIIMLIWYLRQNRTNLVPSHLVR
;
A
#
# COMPACT_ATOMS: atom_id res chain seq x y z
N VAL A 1 22.06 10.96 16.31
CA VAL A 1 20.85 10.16 16.04
C VAL A 1 19.70 10.89 16.68
N ASP A 2 18.84 11.43 15.84
CA ASP A 2 17.65 12.13 16.30
C ASP A 2 16.49 11.15 16.34
N VAL A 3 15.63 11.31 17.32
CA VAL A 3 14.46 10.47 17.54
C VAL A 3 13.24 11.35 17.39
N TYR A 4 12.39 10.97 16.45
CA TYR A 4 11.13 11.63 16.19
C TYR A 4 10.01 10.80 16.83
N LEU A 5 9.31 11.41 17.77
CA LEU A 5 8.16 10.81 18.44
C LEU A 5 6.90 11.33 17.75
N THR A 6 6.27 10.46 16.98
CA THR A 6 4.98 10.74 16.35
C THR A 6 3.87 10.72 17.40
N ALA A 7 2.80 11.46 17.14
CA ALA A 7 1.66 11.56 18.04
C ALA A 7 0.37 11.27 17.29
N SER A 8 -0.42 10.34 17.82
CA SER A 8 -1.78 10.07 17.34
C SER A 8 -2.68 11.29 17.55
N PRO A 9 -3.45 11.73 16.54
CA PRO A 9 -4.39 12.84 16.68
C PRO A 9 -5.38 12.67 17.84
N ILE A 10 -5.70 11.42 18.20
CA ILE A 10 -6.64 11.08 19.28
C ILE A 10 -6.06 11.40 20.66
N ARG A 11 -4.73 11.39 20.81
CA ARG A 11 -4.05 11.62 22.10
C ARG A 11 -3.95 13.11 22.46
N GLY A 12 -4.00 14.00 21.48
CA GLY A 12 -3.89 15.45 21.67
C GLY A 12 -2.50 15.96 22.06
N GLU A 13 -1.47 15.10 21.98
CA GLU A 13 -0.07 15.50 22.09
C GLU A 13 0.45 15.92 20.71
N ALA A 14 1.40 16.87 20.66
CA ALA A 14 2.07 17.23 19.42
C ALA A 14 3.24 16.28 19.16
N PRO A 15 3.54 15.95 17.89
CA PRO A 15 4.75 15.22 17.57
C PRO A 15 5.98 16.03 17.98
N SER A 16 7.07 15.35 18.35
CA SER A 16 8.25 16.00 18.91
C SER A 16 9.55 15.37 18.43
N ARG A 17 10.63 16.15 18.47
CA ARG A 17 12.00 15.72 18.20
C ARG A 17 12.78 15.70 19.51
N THR A 18 13.50 14.61 19.74
CA THR A 18 14.47 14.45 20.83
C THR A 18 15.74 13.79 20.29
N THR A 19 16.70 13.53 21.15
CA THR A 19 17.92 12.78 20.83
C THR A 19 17.88 11.41 21.51
N LEU A 20 18.60 10.44 20.95
CA LEU A 20 18.60 9.07 21.48
C LEU A 20 19.08 8.99 22.94
N ASP A 21 20.02 9.85 23.34
CA ASP A 21 20.54 9.96 24.70
C ASP A 21 19.56 10.61 25.69
N ALA A 22 18.64 11.44 25.20
CA ALA A 22 17.59 12.08 26.00
C ALA A 22 16.28 11.28 26.03
N LEU A 23 16.21 10.14 25.33
CA LEU A 23 15.00 9.34 25.21
C LEU A 23 14.76 8.50 26.46
N ASP A 24 13.68 8.78 27.20
CA ASP A 24 13.19 7.90 28.26
C ASP A 24 12.23 6.84 27.69
N VAL A 25 12.79 5.70 27.32
CA VAL A 25 12.03 4.56 26.76
C VAL A 25 10.93 4.06 27.71
N SER A 26 11.12 4.21 29.03
CA SER A 26 10.14 3.74 30.03
C SER A 26 8.85 4.55 30.02
N ASN A 27 8.90 5.77 29.47
CA ASN A 27 7.78 6.70 29.40
C ASN A 27 7.18 6.80 27.99
N ILE A 28 7.62 5.95 27.06
CA ILE A 28 7.03 5.86 25.72
C ILE A 28 5.76 5.01 25.78
N HIS A 29 4.65 5.62 25.42
CA HIS A 29 3.36 4.94 25.28
C HIS A 29 2.96 4.90 23.80
N TYR A 30 2.87 3.69 23.26
CA TYR A 30 2.39 3.47 21.90
C TYR A 30 0.88 3.62 21.85
N PHE A 31 0.42 4.55 21.02
CA PHE A 31 -0.97 4.70 20.66
C PHE A 31 -1.09 4.38 19.17
N GLY A 32 -1.80 3.30 18.85
CA GLY A 32 -2.06 2.89 17.47
C GLY A 32 -3.01 3.84 16.74
N GLY A 33 -3.41 3.44 15.53
CA GLY A 33 -4.35 4.20 14.69
C GLY A 33 -3.69 5.35 13.93
N GLN A 34 -2.38 5.28 13.70
CA GLN A 34 -1.69 6.16 12.77
C GLN A 34 -1.29 5.38 11.52
N ASN A 35 -1.47 6.00 10.37
CA ASN A 35 -1.00 5.45 9.11
C ASN A 35 0.49 5.74 8.90
N PRO A 36 1.23 4.85 8.20
CA PRO A 36 2.62 5.11 7.84
C PRO A 36 2.83 6.47 7.17
N SER A 37 1.91 6.88 6.29
CA SER A 37 1.90 8.19 5.65
C SER A 37 1.85 9.35 6.66
N GLN A 38 1.00 9.24 7.69
CA GLN A 38 0.94 10.24 8.76
C GLN A 38 2.25 10.29 9.56
N LEU A 39 2.91 9.16 9.82
CA LEU A 39 4.21 9.13 10.50
C LEU A 39 5.27 9.88 9.69
N LEU A 40 5.34 9.61 8.39
CA LEU A 40 6.30 10.25 7.47
C LEU A 40 6.02 11.75 7.31
N ARG A 41 4.75 12.17 7.30
CA ARG A 41 4.40 13.59 7.28
C ARG A 41 4.84 14.31 8.55
N GLN A 42 4.52 13.76 9.72
CA GLN A 42 4.94 14.33 11.00
C GLN A 42 6.47 14.43 11.10
N PHE A 43 7.19 13.45 10.56
CA PHE A 43 8.64 13.52 10.41
C PHE A 43 9.03 14.71 9.51
N SER A 44 8.48 14.81 8.30
CA SER A 44 8.77 15.90 7.35
C SER A 44 8.50 17.29 7.95
N ASP A 45 7.42 17.45 8.71
CA ASP A 45 7.06 18.70 9.36
C ASP A 45 8.08 19.10 10.45
N LEU A 46 8.64 18.12 11.16
CA LEU A 46 9.59 18.33 12.26
C LEU A 46 11.06 18.43 11.82
N THR A 47 11.43 17.89 10.65
CA THR A 47 12.81 17.87 10.19
C THR A 47 13.23 19.20 9.57
N THR A 48 12.30 19.96 9.02
CA THR A 48 12.55 21.29 8.41
C THR A 48 13.69 21.28 7.38
N GLY A 49 13.88 20.18 6.65
CA GLY A 49 14.90 20.04 5.61
C GLY A 49 16.31 19.72 6.11
N GLU A 50 16.48 19.30 7.37
CA GLU A 50 17.74 18.76 7.86
C GLU A 50 18.12 17.48 7.08
N PRO A 51 19.37 17.38 6.58
CA PRO A 51 19.82 16.21 5.82
C PRO A 51 20.08 15.02 6.74
N TYR A 52 19.71 13.82 6.29
CA TYR A 52 19.95 12.56 6.98
C TYR A 52 20.61 11.54 6.04
N ASP A 53 21.38 10.62 6.61
CA ASP A 53 21.97 9.50 5.85
C ASP A 53 20.98 8.34 5.66
N ALA A 54 20.02 8.19 6.59
CA ALA A 54 18.95 7.19 6.57
C ALA A 54 17.83 7.56 7.55
N ILE A 55 16.62 7.09 7.27
CA ILE A 55 15.44 7.27 8.11
C ILE A 55 14.89 5.89 8.47
N PHE A 56 14.74 5.60 9.76
CA PHE A 56 14.14 4.35 10.23
C PHE A 56 12.81 4.65 10.91
N VAL A 57 11.72 4.09 10.37
CA VAL A 57 10.38 4.20 10.94
C VAL A 57 10.07 2.92 11.67
N LEU A 58 10.06 2.99 13.01
CA LEU A 58 9.78 1.84 13.86
C LEU A 58 8.27 1.68 14.06
N THR A 59 7.73 0.52 13.72
CA THR A 59 6.32 0.18 13.90
C THR A 59 6.17 -1.24 14.45
N ASP A 60 5.18 -1.46 15.30
CA ASP A 60 4.87 -2.76 15.91
C ASP A 60 3.65 -3.45 15.27
N GLY A 61 3.00 -2.79 14.31
CA GLY A 61 1.87 -3.26 13.54
C GLY A 61 1.30 -2.16 12.63
N SER A 62 0.54 -2.57 11.62
CA SER A 62 -0.03 -1.66 10.64
C SER A 62 -1.55 -1.72 10.63
N GLY A 63 -2.20 -0.56 10.54
CA GLY A 63 -3.52 -0.47 9.93
C GLY A 63 -3.38 -0.55 8.41
N TYR A 64 -4.29 -1.27 7.74
CA TYR A 64 -4.57 -1.04 6.34
C TYR A 64 -5.68 -0.02 6.30
N GLU A 65 -5.41 1.21 5.86
CA GLU A 65 -6.47 2.20 5.72
C GLU A 65 -6.80 2.50 4.27
N LEU A 66 -8.10 2.43 4.04
CA LEU A 66 -8.86 2.91 2.91
C LEU A 66 -9.43 4.26 3.38
N GLY A 67 -8.81 5.37 3.02
CA GLY A 67 -9.21 6.70 3.52
C GLY A 67 -8.40 7.81 2.86
N GLU A 68 -8.95 9.03 2.87
CA GLU A 68 -8.31 10.19 2.21
C GLU A 68 -6.90 10.42 2.79
N PRO A 69 -5.90 10.63 1.92
CA PRO A 69 -4.60 11.05 2.39
C PRO A 69 -4.70 12.44 3.02
N ASP A 70 -4.21 12.58 4.26
CA ASP A 70 -4.11 13.85 5.00
C ASP A 70 -3.05 14.83 4.43
N GLY A 71 -2.96 14.98 3.10
CA GLY A 71 -1.94 15.79 2.40
C GLY A 71 -0.79 14.98 1.82
N THR A 72 0.07 15.63 1.05
CA THR A 72 1.20 15.04 0.32
C THR A 72 2.45 14.87 1.17
N ILE A 73 3.16 13.77 0.97
CA ILE A 73 4.45 13.50 1.60
C ILE A 73 5.54 13.65 0.53
N PRO A 74 6.53 14.54 0.72
CA PRO A 74 7.67 14.60 -0.18
C PRO A 74 8.49 13.30 -0.05
N VAL A 75 9.04 12.82 -1.17
CA VAL A 75 10.01 11.72 -1.15
C VAL A 75 11.29 12.22 -0.47
N PRO A 76 11.72 11.61 0.65
CA PRO A 76 12.94 12.04 1.32
C PRO A 76 14.19 11.71 0.49
N ASP A 77 15.21 12.58 0.55
CA ASP A 77 16.52 12.33 -0.10
C ASP A 77 17.27 11.15 0.54
N ALA A 78 16.97 10.85 1.81
CA ALA A 78 17.55 9.76 2.58
C ALA A 78 16.67 8.50 2.50
N PRO A 79 17.26 7.29 2.40
CA PRO A 79 16.49 6.05 2.30
C PRO A 79 15.61 5.82 3.53
N VAL A 80 14.33 5.56 3.28
CA VAL A 80 13.29 5.32 4.29
C VAL A 80 13.10 3.82 4.52
N TRP A 81 13.43 3.36 5.73
CA TRP A 81 13.26 1.97 6.15
C TRP A 81 12.09 1.83 7.12
N MET A 82 11.03 1.14 6.69
CA MET A 82 9.95 0.71 7.58
C MET A 82 10.39 -0.55 8.32
N VAL A 83 10.54 -0.46 9.64
CA VAL A 83 11.00 -1.56 10.50
C VAL A 83 9.83 -2.07 11.33
N HIS A 84 9.36 -3.28 11.02
CA HIS A 84 8.24 -3.92 11.69
C HIS A 84 8.72 -4.81 12.84
N LEU A 85 8.82 -4.26 14.05
CA LEU A 85 9.48 -4.85 15.22
C LEU A 85 8.97 -6.24 15.67
N ASN A 86 7.81 -6.67 15.16
CA ASN A 86 7.21 -7.98 15.46
C ASN A 86 7.13 -8.91 14.23
N GLY A 87 7.81 -8.58 13.13
CA GLY A 87 7.71 -9.28 11.85
C GLY A 87 6.32 -9.26 11.22
N ARG A 88 5.44 -8.37 11.70
CA ARG A 88 4.08 -8.21 11.19
C ARG A 88 4.06 -7.12 10.15
N PHE A 89 4.20 -7.53 8.89
CA PHE A 89 4.07 -6.62 7.75
C PHE A 89 2.60 -6.24 7.49
N PRO A 90 2.33 -5.01 7.03
CA PRO A 90 1.04 -4.67 6.45
C PRO A 90 0.71 -5.53 5.24
N ILE A 91 -0.59 -5.69 4.98
CA ILE A 91 -1.07 -6.28 3.72
C ILE A 91 -0.69 -5.41 2.50
N GLY A 92 -0.46 -4.12 2.72
CA GLY A 92 -0.01 -3.16 1.73
C GLY A 92 0.18 -1.78 2.36
N TYR A 93 0.86 -0.91 1.63
CA TYR A 93 1.01 0.50 1.99
C TYR A 93 0.15 1.35 1.06
N ASP A 94 -0.24 2.53 1.51
CA ASP A 94 -0.77 3.56 0.62
C ASP A 94 0.32 4.05 -0.34
N ASP A 95 -0.09 4.69 -1.43
CA ASP A 95 0.82 5.06 -2.52
C ASP A 95 1.87 6.06 -2.10
N GLN A 96 1.54 7.01 -1.22
CA GLN A 96 2.51 7.99 -0.78
C GLN A 96 3.59 7.35 0.08
N THR A 97 3.21 6.39 0.92
CA THR A 97 4.16 5.58 1.67
C THR A 97 5.03 4.72 0.73
N LEU A 98 4.43 4.06 -0.28
CA LEU A 98 5.20 3.29 -1.27
C LEU A 98 6.17 4.17 -2.05
N ALA A 99 5.71 5.33 -2.52
CA ALA A 99 6.52 6.31 -3.24
C ALA A 99 7.67 6.83 -2.36
N ALA A 100 7.41 7.13 -1.09
CA ALA A 100 8.46 7.54 -0.16
C ALA A 100 9.50 6.44 0.08
N ILE A 101 9.08 5.19 0.28
CA ILE A 101 9.99 4.06 0.49
C ILE A 101 10.80 3.77 -0.78
N GLN A 102 10.14 3.60 -1.92
CA GLN A 102 10.79 3.20 -3.17
C GLN A 102 11.60 4.35 -3.78
N GLY A 103 11.05 5.57 -3.79
CA GLY A 103 11.70 6.76 -4.33
C GLY A 103 12.90 7.25 -3.53
N SER A 104 12.94 6.98 -2.22
CA SER A 104 14.13 7.26 -1.40
C SER A 104 15.21 6.17 -1.50
N GLY A 105 14.91 5.03 -2.12
CA GLY A 105 15.78 3.86 -2.17
C GLY A 105 15.83 3.05 -0.86
N GLY A 106 14.79 3.18 -0.04
CA GLY A 106 14.63 2.42 1.21
C GLY A 106 13.85 1.10 1.02
N GLY A 107 13.22 0.63 2.08
CA GLY A 107 12.49 -0.65 2.06
C GLY A 107 11.65 -0.91 3.31
N ALA A 108 11.04 -2.09 3.37
CA ALA A 108 10.38 -2.61 4.56
C ALA A 108 11.08 -3.89 5.01
N VAL A 109 11.32 -4.03 6.31
CA VAL A 109 12.02 -5.15 6.95
C VAL A 109 11.38 -5.51 8.29
N ASP A 110 11.72 -6.68 8.83
CA ASP A 110 11.21 -7.15 10.13
C ASP A 110 12.07 -6.72 11.34
N SER A 111 13.26 -6.18 11.08
CA SER A 111 14.24 -5.89 12.12
C SER A 111 15.16 -4.74 11.74
N LEU A 112 15.62 -4.00 12.75
CA LEU A 112 16.58 -2.91 12.55
C LEU A 112 17.90 -3.44 12.00
N ASP A 113 18.33 -4.63 12.43
CA ASP A 113 19.56 -5.27 11.97
C ASP A 113 19.53 -5.55 10.45
N GLU A 114 18.39 -6.00 9.92
CA GLU A 114 18.21 -6.17 8.48
C GLU A 114 18.25 -4.83 7.74
N ALA A 115 17.55 -3.81 8.24
CA ALA A 115 17.58 -2.48 7.61
C ALA A 115 19.01 -1.90 7.57
N MET A 116 19.75 -2.03 8.66
CA MET A 116 21.14 -1.56 8.76
C MET A 116 22.07 -2.35 7.82
N THR A 117 21.88 -3.67 7.71
CA THR A 117 22.64 -4.51 6.79
C THR A 117 22.41 -4.07 5.34
N ARG A 118 21.15 -3.85 4.96
CA ARG A 118 20.79 -3.40 3.61
C ARG A 118 21.25 -1.98 3.31
N LEU A 119 21.18 -1.08 4.29
CA LEU A 119 21.75 0.26 4.18
C LEU A 119 23.26 0.20 3.92
N SER A 120 24.00 -0.65 4.65
CA SER A 120 25.44 -0.80 4.43
C SER A 120 25.77 -1.31 3.03
N ALA A 121 24.97 -2.24 2.50
CA ALA A 121 25.11 -2.77 1.14
C ALA A 121 24.86 -1.67 0.08
N ALA A 122 23.82 -0.85 0.27
CA ALA A 122 23.50 0.26 -0.62
C ALA A 122 24.59 1.35 -0.63
N GLN A 123 25.33 1.52 0.46
CA GLN A 123 26.49 2.42 0.53
C GLN A 123 27.70 1.89 -0.27
N GLU A 124 27.83 0.57 -0.47
CA GLU A 124 28.84 0.00 -1.38
C GLU A 124 28.51 0.27 -2.85
N GLY A 125 27.23 0.44 -3.19
CA GLY A 125 26.77 0.81 -4.52
C GLY A 125 25.25 0.65 -4.67
N THR A 126 24.63 1.49 -5.50
CA THR A 126 23.17 1.52 -5.73
C THR A 126 22.59 0.24 -6.31
N ALA A 127 23.44 -0.59 -6.92
CA ALA A 127 23.06 -1.86 -7.52
C ALA A 127 23.30 -3.07 -6.61
N ILE A 128 23.69 -2.86 -5.35
CA ILE A 128 24.02 -3.92 -4.38
C ILE A 128 22.94 -3.96 -3.30
N ASP A 129 22.46 -5.16 -2.97
CA ASP A 129 21.51 -5.38 -1.88
C ASP A 129 21.82 -6.71 -1.17
N ILE A 130 21.38 -6.85 0.08
CA ILE A 130 21.51 -8.08 0.87
C ILE A 130 20.13 -8.49 1.36
N VAL A 131 19.59 -9.61 0.86
CA VAL A 131 18.27 -10.10 1.27
C VAL A 131 18.31 -11.61 1.42
N ASP A 132 17.70 -12.10 2.49
CA ASP A 132 17.66 -13.53 2.86
C ASP A 132 19.05 -14.18 2.95
N GLY A 133 20.06 -13.40 3.33
CA GLY A 133 21.46 -13.84 3.39
C GLY A 133 22.18 -13.92 2.04
N TYR A 134 21.52 -13.55 0.94
CA TYR A 134 22.11 -13.46 -0.39
C TYR A 134 22.51 -12.03 -0.72
N ARG A 135 23.72 -11.87 -1.26
CA ARG A 135 24.16 -10.62 -1.87
C ARG A 135 23.70 -10.58 -3.32
N TRP A 136 22.93 -9.56 -3.67
CA TRP A 136 22.48 -9.28 -5.02
C TRP A 136 23.33 -8.16 -5.61
N SER A 137 23.66 -8.27 -6.90
CA SER A 137 24.33 -7.22 -7.65
C SER A 137 23.73 -7.12 -9.04
N VAL A 138 23.26 -5.94 -9.42
CA VAL A 138 22.84 -5.62 -10.78
C VAL A 138 24.04 -5.03 -11.52
N VAL A 139 24.32 -5.54 -12.72
CA VAL A 139 25.41 -5.05 -13.56
C VAL A 139 24.88 -4.83 -14.96
N GLU A 140 25.25 -3.71 -15.57
CA GLU A 140 24.97 -3.47 -16.98
C GLU A 140 25.68 -4.51 -17.82
N ARG A 141 24.96 -5.10 -18.78
CA ARG A 141 25.53 -6.04 -19.72
C ARG A 141 26.18 -5.27 -20.87
N GLU A 142 27.47 -4.97 -20.76
CA GLU A 142 28.24 -4.49 -21.90
C GLU A 142 28.41 -5.62 -22.95
N THR A 143 27.51 -5.66 -23.94
CA THR A 143 27.52 -6.57 -25.11
C THR A 143 27.37 -8.09 -24.83
N PRO A 144 26.80 -8.88 -25.78
CA PRO A 144 26.57 -10.31 -25.60
C PRO A 144 27.84 -11.08 -25.97
N ALA A 145 28.92 -10.80 -25.27
CA ALA A 145 30.07 -11.67 -25.26
C ALA A 145 30.22 -12.18 -23.83
N LEU A 146 29.56 -13.30 -23.55
CA LEU A 146 30.01 -14.25 -22.52
C LEU A 146 31.35 -14.87 -22.96
N SER A 147 32.32 -14.03 -23.35
CA SER A 147 33.69 -14.42 -23.66
C SER A 147 34.53 -14.04 -22.46
N GLU A 148 34.74 -15.01 -21.57
CA GLU A 148 35.99 -15.30 -20.84
C GLU A 148 36.85 -14.13 -20.30
N ALA A 149 36.31 -12.93 -20.13
CA ALA A 149 37.02 -11.75 -19.65
C ALA A 149 36.71 -11.54 -18.17
N GLU A 150 37.54 -12.17 -17.34
CA GLU A 150 38.12 -11.62 -16.11
C GLU A 150 37.32 -10.48 -15.43
N GLY A 151 36.24 -10.83 -14.74
CA GLY A 151 35.53 -9.87 -13.90
C GLY A 151 34.16 -10.35 -13.41
N SER A 152 34.15 -11.14 -12.34
CA SER A 152 32.98 -11.28 -11.45
C SER A 152 31.82 -12.20 -11.87
N ILE A 153 32.07 -13.25 -12.65
CA ILE A 153 31.22 -14.45 -12.60
C ILE A 153 32.11 -15.58 -12.07
N SER A 154 31.84 -16.03 -10.83
CA SER A 154 32.61 -17.15 -10.26
C SER A 154 32.58 -18.35 -11.22
N PRO A 155 33.65 -19.15 -11.33
CA PRO A 155 33.69 -20.35 -12.19
C PRO A 155 32.56 -21.37 -11.91
N SER A 156 31.87 -21.21 -10.78
CA SER A 156 30.75 -22.00 -10.31
C SER A 156 29.38 -21.34 -10.51
N ALA A 157 29.28 -20.22 -11.24
CA ALA A 157 28.02 -19.55 -11.47
C ALA A 157 27.10 -20.39 -12.37
N ILE A 158 25.86 -20.52 -11.94
CA ILE A 158 24.80 -21.18 -12.70
C ILE A 158 24.09 -20.09 -13.50
N LEU A 159 24.07 -20.24 -14.83
CA LEU A 159 23.26 -19.38 -15.68
C LEU A 159 21.81 -19.87 -15.64
N HIS A 160 20.92 -19.03 -15.14
CA HIS A 160 19.49 -19.28 -15.13
C HIS A 160 18.85 -18.80 -16.45
N ASN A 161 17.89 -19.56 -16.98
CA ASN A 161 17.10 -19.16 -18.14
C ASN A 161 15.95 -18.22 -17.72
N ALA A 162 15.32 -17.56 -18.68
CA ALA A 162 14.17 -16.68 -18.42
C ALA A 162 12.96 -17.41 -17.80
N ASP A 163 12.80 -18.71 -18.08
CA ASP A 163 11.72 -19.54 -17.52
C ASP A 163 11.98 -20.01 -16.08
N ASP A 164 13.11 -19.63 -15.49
CA ASP A 164 13.47 -20.02 -14.13
C ASP A 164 12.67 -19.21 -13.09
N PRO A 165 12.17 -19.82 -11.99
CA PRO A 165 11.58 -19.08 -10.87
C PRO A 165 12.46 -17.94 -10.32
N PHE A 166 13.80 -18.03 -10.48
CA PHE A 166 14.73 -16.96 -10.12
C PHE A 166 14.61 -15.70 -11.00
N ALA A 167 14.04 -15.79 -12.21
CA ALA A 167 13.88 -14.67 -13.12
C ALA A 167 13.03 -13.55 -12.50
N ALA A 168 11.92 -13.89 -11.83
CA ALA A 168 11.08 -12.91 -11.15
C ALA A 168 11.80 -12.20 -10.01
N PHE A 169 12.62 -12.91 -9.23
CA PHE A 169 13.44 -12.30 -8.18
C PHE A 169 14.52 -11.40 -8.78
N ALA A 170 15.20 -11.84 -9.85
CA ALA A 170 16.22 -11.05 -10.53
C ALA A 170 15.62 -9.78 -11.17
N ALA A 171 14.49 -9.89 -11.85
CA ALA A 171 13.76 -8.77 -12.45
C ALA A 171 13.36 -7.76 -11.37
N ARG A 172 12.85 -8.21 -10.21
CA ARG A 172 12.56 -7.33 -9.08
C ARG A 172 13.80 -6.58 -8.59
N ARG A 173 14.97 -7.22 -8.57
CA ARG A 173 16.23 -6.55 -8.18
C ARG A 173 16.64 -5.49 -9.18
N VAL A 174 16.50 -5.76 -10.48
CA VAL A 174 16.75 -4.77 -11.53
C VAL A 174 15.81 -3.58 -11.36
N ILE A 175 14.51 -3.81 -11.18
CA ILE A 175 13.54 -2.72 -10.97
C ILE A 175 13.92 -1.85 -9.77
N LEU A 176 14.22 -2.47 -8.62
CA LEU A 176 14.59 -1.72 -7.42
C LEU A 176 15.92 -0.96 -7.60
N ALA A 177 16.91 -1.54 -8.27
CA ALA A 177 18.17 -0.88 -8.55
C ALA A 177 18.00 0.32 -9.48
N GLU A 178 17.18 0.20 -10.53
CA GLU A 178 16.88 1.30 -11.45
C GLU A 178 16.07 2.42 -10.78
N MET A 179 15.08 2.07 -9.96
CA MET A 179 14.36 3.06 -9.15
C MET A 179 15.30 3.79 -8.19
N ALA A 180 16.25 3.06 -7.58
CA ALA A 180 17.26 3.62 -6.70
C ALA A 180 18.37 4.40 -7.45
N ALA A 181 18.57 4.18 -8.74
CA ALA A 181 19.48 4.97 -9.57
C ALA A 181 18.83 6.27 -10.05
N ASN A 182 17.51 6.24 -10.28
CA ASN A 182 16.71 7.37 -10.77
C ASN A 182 15.89 8.06 -9.65
N ARG A 183 16.41 8.06 -8.42
CA ARG A 183 15.73 8.69 -7.26
C ARG A 183 15.46 10.17 -7.53
N GLY A 184 14.26 10.61 -7.17
CA GLY A 184 13.82 12.00 -7.38
C GLY A 184 13.48 12.37 -8.83
N SER A 185 13.58 11.43 -9.78
CA SER A 185 13.17 11.61 -11.18
C SER A 185 12.31 10.43 -11.68
N LEU A 186 11.52 9.84 -10.78
CA LEU A 186 10.65 8.70 -11.11
C LEU A 186 9.50 9.08 -12.06
N ASP A 187 9.27 10.37 -12.30
CA ASP A 187 8.23 10.86 -13.23
C ASP A 187 8.63 10.67 -14.72
N ASN A 188 9.79 10.07 -15.00
CA ASN A 188 10.21 9.75 -16.37
C ASN A 188 9.41 8.55 -16.93
N LEU A 189 8.43 8.86 -17.77
CA LEU A 189 7.55 7.89 -18.41
C LEU A 189 8.28 6.78 -19.17
N ASP A 190 9.38 7.08 -19.88
CA ASP A 190 10.12 6.05 -20.65
C ASP A 190 10.78 5.03 -19.70
N THR A 191 11.26 5.50 -18.55
CA THR A 191 11.85 4.63 -17.52
C THR A 191 10.76 3.78 -16.88
N LEU A 192 9.64 4.40 -16.50
CA LEU A 192 8.49 3.68 -15.91
C LEU A 192 7.93 2.62 -16.86
N ASP A 193 7.82 2.90 -18.16
CA ASP A 193 7.36 1.92 -19.16
C ASP A 193 8.31 0.74 -19.27
N ALA A 194 9.63 0.97 -19.28
CA ALA A 194 10.63 -0.09 -19.34
C ALA A 194 10.56 -0.99 -18.09
N LEU A 195 10.41 -0.38 -16.91
CA LEU A 195 10.25 -1.11 -15.63
C LEU A 195 8.94 -1.89 -15.59
N HIS A 196 7.84 -1.29 -16.07
CA HIS A 196 6.53 -1.93 -16.13
C HIS A 196 6.52 -3.11 -17.09
N ALA A 197 7.14 -2.99 -18.26
CA ALA A 197 7.29 -4.09 -19.23
C ALA A 197 8.05 -5.26 -18.61
N LEU A 198 9.15 -5.00 -17.91
CA LEU A 198 9.93 -6.01 -17.20
C LEU A 198 9.10 -6.69 -16.09
N ALA A 199 8.28 -5.92 -15.37
CA ALA A 199 7.39 -6.43 -14.34
C ALA A 199 6.27 -7.33 -14.88
N ILE A 200 5.67 -6.98 -16.03
CA ILE A 200 4.68 -7.81 -16.72
C ILE A 200 5.32 -9.11 -17.21
N GLU A 201 6.45 -9.01 -17.92
CA GLU A 201 7.15 -10.17 -18.49
C GLU A 201 7.47 -11.23 -17.43
N ASN A 202 7.83 -10.78 -16.23
CA ASN A 202 8.21 -11.65 -15.13
C ASN A 202 7.07 -11.92 -14.13
N SER A 203 5.82 -11.59 -14.48
CA SER A 203 4.63 -11.80 -13.65
C SER A 203 4.74 -11.22 -12.23
N ILE A 204 5.53 -10.14 -12.07
CA ILE A 204 5.61 -9.37 -10.82
C ILE A 204 4.33 -8.56 -10.66
N VAL A 205 3.82 -8.02 -11.76
CA VAL A 205 2.55 -7.30 -11.85
C VAL A 205 1.70 -8.00 -12.92
N THR A 206 0.40 -8.13 -12.65
CA THR A 206 -0.53 -8.60 -13.68
C THR A 206 -0.85 -7.44 -14.63
N PRO A 207 -1.01 -7.69 -15.95
CA PRO A 207 -1.38 -6.64 -16.91
C PRO A 207 -2.64 -5.87 -16.52
N TYR A 208 -3.52 -6.50 -15.73
CA TYR A 208 -4.71 -5.90 -15.15
C TYR A 208 -4.69 -6.21 -13.66
N SER A 209 -4.62 -5.17 -12.82
CA SER A 209 -4.58 -5.33 -11.37
C SER A 209 -5.81 -6.09 -10.87
N SER A 210 -5.58 -6.96 -9.89
CA SER A 210 -6.46 -8.04 -9.45
C SER A 210 -7.87 -7.63 -9.00
N MET A 211 -8.83 -7.75 -9.91
CA MET A 211 -10.20 -8.20 -9.60
C MET A 211 -10.61 -9.12 -10.76
N ILE A 212 -11.10 -10.35 -10.48
CA ILE A 212 -11.77 -11.16 -11.50
C ILE A 212 -13.09 -10.45 -11.82
N VAL A 213 -13.01 -9.42 -12.65
CA VAL A 213 -14.16 -8.83 -13.33
C VAL A 213 -14.21 -9.53 -14.67
N LEU A 214 -15.39 -10.01 -15.06
CA LEU A 214 -15.63 -10.39 -16.45
C LEU A 214 -15.57 -9.10 -17.28
N VAL A 215 -14.36 -8.72 -17.68
CA VAL A 215 -14.12 -7.55 -18.53
C VAL A 215 -14.58 -7.92 -19.93
N ASN A 216 -15.50 -7.14 -20.51
CA ASN A 216 -15.87 -7.33 -21.91
C ASN A 216 -14.82 -6.69 -22.84
N GLU A 217 -14.77 -7.08 -24.11
CA GLU A 217 -13.77 -6.59 -25.09
C GLU A 217 -13.71 -5.05 -25.19
N ARG A 218 -14.84 -4.37 -24.94
CA ARG A 218 -14.92 -2.90 -24.96
C ARG A 218 -14.23 -2.29 -23.75
N GLN A 219 -14.42 -2.86 -22.57
CA GLN A 219 -13.72 -2.42 -21.36
C GLN A 219 -12.22 -2.72 -21.47
N GLU A 220 -11.84 -3.84 -22.10
CA GLU A 220 -10.43 -4.13 -22.36
C GLU A 220 -9.78 -3.09 -23.29
N GLN A 221 -10.48 -2.66 -24.34
CA GLN A 221 -10.02 -1.57 -25.21
C GLN A 221 -9.89 -0.24 -24.45
N LEU A 222 -10.87 0.11 -23.62
CA LEU A 222 -10.82 1.32 -22.79
C LEU A 222 -9.64 1.30 -21.83
N LEU A 223 -9.39 0.17 -21.17
CA LEU A 223 -8.22 0.02 -20.29
C LEU A 223 -6.90 0.13 -21.06
N ARG A 224 -6.82 -0.42 -22.29
CA ARG A 224 -5.65 -0.24 -23.16
C ARG A 224 -5.46 1.20 -23.63
N GLU A 225 -6.54 1.96 -23.82
CA GLU A 225 -6.48 3.37 -24.18
C GLU A 225 -6.03 4.22 -22.98
N GLN A 226 -6.56 3.93 -21.78
CA GLN A 226 -6.14 4.58 -20.53
C GLN A 226 -4.68 4.26 -20.18
N SER A 227 -4.23 3.02 -20.41
CA SER A 227 -2.82 2.64 -20.20
C SER A 227 -1.85 3.32 -21.17
N GLN A 228 -2.32 4.11 -22.14
CA GLN A 228 -1.48 4.91 -23.06
C GLN A 228 -1.48 6.40 -22.72
N GLN A 229 -2.20 6.83 -21.68
CA GLN A 229 -2.26 8.23 -21.27
C GLN A 229 -1.01 8.63 -20.49
N ASP A 230 -0.72 9.93 -20.46
CA ASP A 230 0.48 10.46 -19.80
C ASP A 230 0.41 10.34 -18.26
N ASP A 231 -0.80 10.26 -17.70
CA ASP A 231 -1.10 10.09 -16.27
C ASP A 231 -1.35 8.62 -15.88
N ARG A 232 -1.06 7.64 -16.75
CA ARG A 232 -1.36 6.21 -16.55
C ARG A 232 -0.78 5.58 -15.28
N PHE A 233 0.26 6.18 -14.70
CA PHE A 233 0.89 5.73 -13.46
C PHE A 233 0.43 6.52 -12.24
N ASP A 234 -0.30 7.62 -12.44
CA ASP A 234 -0.93 8.38 -11.38
C ASP A 234 -2.26 7.73 -11.02
N ARG A 235 -2.40 7.33 -9.75
CA ARG A 235 -3.65 6.71 -9.29
C ARG A 235 -4.64 7.79 -8.88
N GLU A 236 -5.82 7.81 -9.49
CA GLU A 236 -6.96 8.55 -8.96
C GLU A 236 -7.44 7.89 -7.66
N PHE A 237 -7.81 8.69 -6.67
CA PHE A 237 -8.33 8.19 -5.40
C PHE A 237 -9.73 7.60 -5.61
N GLU A 238 -9.83 6.27 -5.63
CA GLU A 238 -11.14 5.61 -5.61
C GLU A 238 -11.71 5.67 -4.19
N GLU A 239 -12.60 6.64 -3.94
CA GLU A 239 -13.43 6.64 -2.75
C GLU A 239 -14.35 5.41 -2.82
N LEU A 240 -14.21 4.48 -1.87
CA LEU A 240 -15.10 3.32 -1.76
C LEU A 240 -16.53 3.81 -1.45
N GLY A 241 -17.28 4.13 -2.49
CA GLY A 241 -18.61 4.73 -2.39
C GLY A 241 -19.06 5.48 -3.63
N GLU A 242 -18.15 5.99 -4.46
CA GLU A 242 -18.49 6.74 -5.68
C GLU A 242 -18.61 5.84 -6.93
N THR A 243 -19.12 4.62 -6.76
CA THR A 243 -19.90 4.06 -7.85
C THR A 243 -21.17 4.91 -7.90
N THR A 244 -21.16 5.97 -8.69
CA THR A 244 -22.41 6.53 -9.18
C THR A 244 -23.06 5.43 -10.01
N LEU A 245 -23.79 4.58 -9.30
CA LEU A 245 -24.87 3.82 -9.86
C LEU A 245 -25.81 4.90 -10.40
N ASP A 246 -25.67 5.23 -11.68
CA ASP A 246 -26.83 5.58 -12.48
C ASP A 246 -27.95 4.67 -11.97
N PRO A 247 -29.09 5.19 -11.50
CA PRO A 247 -30.07 4.41 -10.78
C PRO A 247 -30.69 3.39 -11.75
N VAL A 248 -30.01 2.27 -11.94
CA VAL A 248 -30.60 1.03 -12.34
C VAL A 248 -31.58 0.75 -11.21
N PRO A 249 -32.89 0.64 -11.48
CA PRO A 249 -33.85 0.32 -10.44
C PRO A 249 -33.60 -1.13 -10.03
N ILE A 250 -32.67 -1.31 -9.08
CA ILE A 250 -32.44 -2.57 -8.41
C ILE A 250 -33.65 -2.73 -7.50
N THR A 251 -34.65 -3.45 -7.99
CA THR A 251 -35.74 -3.90 -7.15
C THR A 251 -35.14 -4.93 -6.20
N GLY A 252 -34.88 -4.54 -4.95
CA GLY A 252 -34.53 -5.48 -3.90
C GLY A 252 -35.62 -6.55 -3.82
N VAL A 253 -35.26 -7.80 -4.11
CA VAL A 253 -36.12 -8.95 -3.82
C VAL A 253 -36.03 -9.15 -2.30
N PRO A 254 -37.14 -9.00 -1.55
CA PRO A 254 -37.07 -9.07 -0.09
C PRO A 254 -36.54 -10.42 0.36
N GLU A 255 -35.67 -10.43 1.36
CA GLU A 255 -35.12 -11.66 1.90
C GLU A 255 -36.22 -12.52 2.56
N PRO A 256 -36.07 -13.85 2.65
CA PRO A 256 -37.13 -14.75 3.12
C PRO A 256 -37.71 -14.39 4.50
N GLU A 257 -36.90 -13.78 5.36
CA GLU A 257 -37.31 -13.31 6.69
C GLU A 257 -38.13 -12.01 6.66
N GLU A 258 -37.91 -11.14 5.67
CA GLU A 258 -38.71 -9.92 5.49
C GLU A 258 -40.14 -10.26 5.05
N TRP A 259 -40.31 -11.29 4.22
CA TRP A 259 -41.63 -11.82 3.88
C TRP A 259 -42.39 -12.33 5.10
N LEU A 260 -41.68 -12.93 6.06
CA LEU A 260 -42.26 -13.40 7.31
C LEU A 260 -42.73 -12.21 8.16
N LEU A 261 -41.92 -11.15 8.27
CA LEU A 261 -42.27 -9.92 9.01
C LEU A 261 -43.45 -9.17 8.36
N ILE A 262 -43.49 -9.08 7.03
CA ILE A 262 -44.63 -8.51 6.28
C ILE A 262 -45.89 -9.35 6.53
N GLY A 263 -45.78 -10.68 6.47
CA GLY A 263 -46.91 -11.56 6.79
C GLY A 263 -47.44 -11.36 8.22
N LEU A 264 -46.53 -11.29 9.19
CA LEU A 264 -46.87 -11.18 10.61
C LEU A 264 -47.49 -9.82 10.95
N SER A 265 -47.00 -8.73 10.35
CA SER A 265 -47.56 -7.39 10.51
C SER A 265 -48.98 -7.26 9.93
N ILE A 266 -49.25 -7.87 8.77
CA ILE A 266 -50.60 -7.92 8.18
C ILE A 266 -51.56 -8.70 9.08
N ILE A 267 -51.12 -9.83 9.64
CA ILE A 267 -51.94 -10.65 10.56
C ILE A 267 -52.28 -9.85 11.83
N MET A 268 -51.30 -9.17 12.44
CA MET A 268 -51.55 -8.30 13.60
C MET A 268 -52.52 -7.17 13.28
N LEU A 269 -52.40 -6.54 12.11
CA LEU A 269 -53.28 -5.45 11.69
C LEU A 269 -54.73 -5.93 11.52
N ILE A 270 -54.94 -7.09 10.87
CA ILE A 270 -56.26 -7.68 10.70
C ILE A 270 -56.88 -8.06 12.05
N TRP A 271 -56.08 -8.63 12.96
CA TRP A 271 -56.53 -8.98 14.31
C TRP A 271 -56.96 -7.73 15.09
N TYR A 272 -56.16 -6.66 15.05
CA TYR A 272 -56.47 -5.39 15.69
C TYR A 272 -57.77 -4.77 15.16
N LEU A 273 -57.96 -4.75 13.83
CA LEU A 273 -59.17 -4.24 13.20
C LEU A 273 -60.42 -5.07 13.53
N ARG A 274 -60.28 -6.38 13.71
CA ARG A 274 -61.39 -7.26 14.13
C ARG A 274 -61.76 -7.05 15.59
N GLN A 275 -60.79 -6.91 16.48
CA GLN A 275 -61.04 -6.69 17.90
C GLN A 275 -61.69 -5.33 18.19
N ASN A 276 -61.34 -4.29 17.43
CA ASN A 276 -61.99 -2.98 17.56
C ASN A 276 -63.43 -2.95 17.03
N ARG A 277 -63.79 -3.83 16.10
CA ARG A 277 -65.16 -3.91 15.55
C ARG A 277 -66.13 -4.65 16.46
N THR A 278 -65.67 -5.54 17.34
CA THR A 278 -66.53 -6.26 18.29
C THR A 278 -66.90 -5.44 19.53
N ASN A 279 -66.27 -4.29 19.77
CA ASN A 279 -66.52 -3.42 20.93
C ASN A 279 -67.51 -2.27 20.66
N LEU A 280 -68.15 -2.23 19.48
CA LEU A 280 -69.18 -1.23 19.15
C LEU A 280 -70.56 -1.90 19.04
N VAL A 281 -71.11 -2.31 20.20
CA VAL A 281 -72.56 -2.52 20.35
C VAL A 281 -73.16 -1.21 20.89
N PRO A 282 -74.02 -0.50 20.14
CA PRO A 282 -74.66 0.70 20.63
C PRO A 282 -75.95 0.33 21.40
N SER A 283 -75.95 0.50 22.72
CA SER A 283 -77.19 0.63 23.50
C SER A 283 -77.48 2.11 23.75
N HIS A 284 -78.26 2.72 22.86
CA HIS A 284 -78.92 4.00 23.14
C HIS A 284 -80.07 3.79 24.13
N LEU A 285 -79.92 4.40 25.31
CA LEU A 285 -80.90 5.17 26.10
C LEU A 285 -82.40 4.81 25.95
N VAL A 286 -83.01 4.38 27.07
CA VAL A 286 -84.42 4.65 27.39
C VAL A 286 -84.47 5.58 28.60
N ARG A 287 -85.05 6.76 28.39
CA ARG A 287 -85.88 7.45 29.38
C ARG A 287 -87.16 7.85 28.69
#